data_AF-A0A380L2T1-F1
#
_entry.id   AF-A0A380L2T1-F1
#
_cell.length_a   1.000
_cell.length_b   1.000
_cell.length_c   1.000
_cell.angle_alpha   90.00
_cell.angle_beta   90.00
_cell.angle_gamma   90.00
#
_symmetry.space_group_name_H-M   'P 1'
#
loop_
_entity.id
_entity.type
_entity.pdbx_description
1 polymer ?
#
loop_
_entity_poly.entity_id
_entity_poly.type
_entity_poly.pdbx_seq_one_letter_code
_entity_poly.pdbx_strand_id
1 'polypeptide(L)'
;MKRNSKLLLLTISGGIFGACLPLLISLGKLHFFDQLKIQWLQWPLRIVFVLLFLFLFKIFKDSRRFFRQSEIEEDDGRSESQYKKAFLKLGVGEMLMNVYMVLGIFNLSISLFLDLTTHLSLVLFLLDYFLFMVYFLLLPQYKKTIKLLRNYDYPLLAMPKDAPNLLNSYDEAEKEILFEENYRIMFQLNQIIFPSLYGVSILVSALTGTFQWFAFLLLVFLHLYINIKEYRSIKHYYR
;
A
#
# COMPACT_ATOMS: atom_id res chain seq x y z
N MET A 1 16.05 13.75 -12.89
CA MET A 1 15.50 12.41 -12.52
C MET A 1 16.22 11.66 -11.38
N LYS A 2 17.47 11.95 -11.00
CA LYS A 2 18.21 11.19 -9.94
C LYS A 2 17.82 11.46 -8.47
N ARG A 3 16.99 12.48 -8.19
CA ARG A 3 16.69 12.91 -6.80
C ARG A 3 15.53 12.16 -6.14
N ASN A 4 14.59 11.63 -6.92
CA ASN A 4 13.39 10.97 -6.38
C ASN A 4 13.63 9.50 -6.02
N SER A 5 14.58 8.80 -6.65
CA SER A 5 14.95 7.43 -6.27
C SER A 5 15.63 7.37 -4.90
N LYS A 6 16.39 8.40 -4.53
CA LYS A 6 16.97 8.54 -3.19
C LYS A 6 15.91 8.75 -2.12
N LEU A 7 14.81 9.44 -2.45
CA LEU A 7 13.70 9.66 -1.53
C LEU A 7 12.90 8.37 -1.29
N LEU A 8 12.66 7.58 -2.35
CA LEU A 8 12.06 6.25 -2.29
C LEU A 8 12.91 5.24 -1.51
N LEU A 9 14.23 5.26 -1.72
CA LEU A 9 15.16 4.47 -0.93
C LEU A 9 15.17 4.90 0.55
N LEU A 10 15.01 6.21 0.84
CA LEU A 10 14.87 6.74 2.20
C LEU A 10 13.54 6.34 2.87
N THR A 11 12.43 6.28 2.12
CA THR A 11 11.15 5.77 2.64
C THR A 11 11.16 4.27 2.85
N ILE A 12 11.83 3.50 1.98
CA ILE A 12 11.99 2.06 2.15
C ILE A 12 12.96 1.76 3.30
N SER A 13 14.07 2.50 3.42
CA SER A 13 14.98 2.38 4.57
C SER A 13 14.31 2.84 5.87
N GLY A 14 13.44 3.86 5.81
CA GLY A 14 12.64 4.32 6.93
C GLY A 14 11.55 3.32 7.33
N GLY A 15 10.96 2.60 6.37
CA GLY A 15 10.02 1.51 6.60
C GLY A 15 10.69 0.25 7.15
N ILE A 16 11.91 -0.05 6.70
CA ILE A 16 12.75 -1.13 7.25
C ILE A 16 13.22 -0.77 8.67
N PHE A 17 13.63 0.47 8.94
CA PHE A 17 13.92 0.95 10.29
C PHE A 17 12.68 0.96 11.20
N GLY A 18 11.53 1.38 10.66
CA GLY A 18 10.24 1.37 11.35
C GLY A 18 9.68 -0.02 11.61
N ALA A 19 10.07 -1.03 10.84
CA ALA A 19 9.77 -2.45 11.08
C ALA A 19 10.82 -3.13 11.98
N CYS A 20 12.08 -2.68 11.95
CA CYS A 20 13.13 -3.15 12.86
C CYS A 20 12.97 -2.62 14.28
N LEU A 21 12.39 -1.44 14.49
CA LEU A 21 12.10 -0.87 15.81
C LEU A 21 11.16 -1.77 16.66
N PRO A 22 9.98 -2.20 16.16
CA PRO A 22 9.11 -3.18 16.83
C PRO A 22 9.77 -4.54 17.08
N LEU A 23 10.69 -4.93 16.19
CA LEU A 23 11.36 -6.22 16.23
C LEU A 23 12.51 -6.24 17.26
N LEU A 24 13.23 -5.12 17.41
CA LEU A 24 14.16 -4.81 18.52
C LEU A 24 13.44 -4.68 19.87
N ILE A 25 12.15 -4.32 19.88
CA ILE A 25 11.30 -4.27 21.08
C ILE A 25 10.88 -5.69 21.54
N SER A 26 10.68 -6.62 20.61
CA SER A 26 10.26 -8.02 20.88
C SER A 26 11.33 -8.90 21.56
N LEU A 27 12.48 -8.33 21.87
CA LEU A 27 13.75 -9.02 21.98
C LEU A 27 14.29 -9.19 23.41
N GLY A 28 13.49 -8.80 24.42
CA GLY A 28 13.75 -9.13 25.82
C GLY A 28 14.96 -8.43 26.49
N LYS A 29 15.69 -7.56 25.78
CA LYS A 29 16.82 -6.79 26.34
C LYS A 29 16.58 -5.27 26.47
N LEU A 30 15.37 -4.80 26.22
CA LEU A 30 14.93 -3.43 26.54
C LEU A 30 13.65 -3.49 27.37
N HIS A 31 13.77 -3.40 28.69
CA HIS A 31 12.66 -3.19 29.65
C HIS A 31 11.97 -1.80 29.49
N PHE A 32 11.83 -1.27 28.27
CA PHE A 32 11.57 0.16 28.06
C PHE A 32 10.14 0.51 27.61
N PHE A 33 9.35 -0.43 27.10
CA PHE A 33 7.96 -0.17 26.67
C PHE A 33 6.96 -1.05 27.41
N ASP A 34 6.38 -0.51 28.48
CA ASP A 34 5.19 -1.08 29.11
C ASP A 34 4.07 -1.29 28.09
N GLN A 35 3.21 -2.28 28.29
CA GLN A 35 2.03 -2.55 27.45
C GLN A 35 1.12 -1.31 27.33
N LEU A 36 1.10 -0.46 28.36
CA LEU A 36 0.51 0.87 28.34
C LEU A 36 1.12 1.77 27.24
N LYS A 37 2.44 1.74 26.99
CA LYS A 37 3.13 2.55 25.98
C LYS A 37 2.82 2.13 24.54
N ILE A 38 2.54 0.85 24.29
CA ILE A 38 2.12 0.38 22.95
C ILE A 38 0.72 0.92 22.61
N GLN A 39 -0.20 0.95 23.58
CA GLN A 39 -1.52 1.58 23.39
C GLN A 39 -1.39 3.08 23.09
N TRP A 40 -0.47 3.79 23.75
CA TRP A 40 -0.17 5.19 23.44
C TRP A 40 0.33 5.41 22.02
N LEU A 41 1.09 4.45 21.46
CA LEU A 41 1.56 4.51 20.07
C LEU A 41 0.44 4.35 19.03
N GLN A 42 -0.68 3.71 19.39
CA GLN A 42 -1.83 3.53 18.48
C GLN A 42 -2.63 4.82 18.27
N TRP A 43 -2.69 5.71 19.26
CA TRP A 43 -3.47 6.95 19.15
C TRP A 43 -3.02 7.85 17.98
N PRO A 44 -1.71 8.15 17.80
CA PRO A 44 -1.22 8.82 16.60
C PRO A 44 -1.60 8.10 15.30
N LEU A 45 -1.52 6.77 15.28
CA LEU A 45 -1.85 5.97 14.09
C LEU A 45 -3.34 6.11 13.72
N ARG A 46 -4.24 6.08 14.72
CA ARG A 46 -5.68 6.34 14.54
C ARG A 46 -5.95 7.74 13.99
N ILE A 47 -5.26 8.76 14.52
CA ILE A 47 -5.40 10.15 14.02
C ILE A 47 -4.95 10.23 12.56
N VAL A 48 -3.78 9.68 12.23
CA VAL A 48 -3.28 9.63 10.85
C VAL A 48 -4.26 8.90 9.93
N PHE A 49 -4.84 7.80 10.40
CA PHE A 49 -5.84 7.04 9.66
C PHE A 49 -7.08 7.90 9.35
N VAL A 50 -7.65 8.60 10.33
CA VAL A 50 -8.79 9.51 10.12
C VAL A 50 -8.43 10.66 9.17
N LEU A 51 -7.24 11.26 9.31
CA LEU A 51 -6.79 12.33 8.41
C LEU A 51 -6.62 11.85 6.97
N LEU A 52 -6.04 10.66 6.77
CA LEU A 52 -5.90 10.05 5.45
C LEU A 52 -7.26 9.77 4.81
N PHE A 53 -8.26 9.34 5.59
CA PHE A 53 -9.62 9.13 5.09
C PHE A 53 -10.22 10.42 4.51
N LEU A 54 -10.18 11.50 5.28
CA LEU A 54 -10.69 12.81 4.86
C LEU A 54 -9.93 13.33 3.64
N PHE A 55 -8.62 13.13 3.62
CA PHE A 55 -7.76 13.54 2.51
C PHE A 55 -8.07 12.75 1.22
N LEU A 56 -8.25 11.43 1.30
CA LEU A 56 -8.65 10.57 0.18
C LEU A 56 -10.01 10.98 -0.39
N PHE A 57 -10.98 11.26 0.49
CA PHE A 57 -12.29 11.74 0.06
C PHE A 57 -12.18 13.06 -0.72
N LYS A 58 -11.35 13.98 -0.23
CA LYS A 58 -11.05 15.25 -0.93
C LYS A 58 -10.36 15.02 -2.26
N ILE A 59 -9.36 14.13 -2.33
CA ILE A 59 -8.66 13.82 -3.58
C ILE A 59 -9.62 13.32 -4.65
N PHE A 60 -10.50 12.36 -4.33
CA PHE A 60 -11.45 11.84 -5.30
C PHE A 60 -12.48 12.90 -5.73
N LYS A 61 -12.94 13.74 -4.80
CA LYS A 61 -13.81 14.87 -5.14
C LYS A 61 -13.13 15.86 -6.07
N ASP A 62 -11.88 16.22 -5.76
CA ASP A 62 -11.08 17.15 -6.56
C ASP A 62 -10.76 16.58 -7.95
N SER A 63 -10.38 15.31 -8.05
CA SER A 63 -10.09 14.64 -9.32
C SER A 63 -11.28 14.74 -10.29
N ARG A 64 -12.48 14.41 -9.81
CA ARG A 64 -13.72 14.55 -10.61
C ARG A 64 -14.04 16.00 -10.94
N ARG A 65 -13.75 16.94 -10.03
CA ARG A 65 -13.96 18.37 -10.28
C ARG A 65 -13.05 18.86 -11.40
N PHE A 66 -11.75 18.57 -11.35
CA PHE A 66 -10.80 18.98 -12.38
C PHE A 66 -11.12 18.37 -13.74
N PHE A 67 -11.57 17.12 -13.78
CA PHE A 67 -12.01 16.47 -15.02
C PHE A 67 -13.21 17.19 -15.66
N ARG A 68 -14.23 17.52 -14.87
CA ARG A 68 -15.39 18.27 -15.37
C ARG A 68 -15.04 19.69 -15.81
N GLN A 69 -14.07 20.32 -15.13
CA GLN A 69 -13.61 21.64 -15.55
C GLN A 69 -12.88 21.57 -16.89
N SER A 70 -12.07 20.52 -17.15
CA SER A 70 -11.42 20.36 -18.45
C SER A 70 -12.41 20.16 -19.60
N GLU A 71 -13.58 19.55 -19.36
CA GLU A 71 -14.61 19.39 -20.38
C GLU A 71 -15.34 20.69 -20.74
N ILE A 72 -15.34 21.69 -19.85
CA ILE A 72 -16.08 22.96 -20.02
C ILE A 72 -15.14 24.11 -20.39
N GLU A 73 -13.85 24.02 -20.08
CA GLU A 73 -12.86 25.05 -20.37
C GLU A 73 -12.60 25.17 -21.88
N GLU A 74 -12.77 26.37 -22.43
CA GLU A 74 -12.60 26.65 -23.86
C GLU A 74 -11.13 26.87 -24.27
N ASP A 75 -10.28 27.29 -23.33
CA ASP A 75 -8.83 27.44 -23.59
C ASP A 75 -8.15 26.06 -23.54
N ASP A 76 -7.77 25.55 -24.71
CA ASP A 76 -7.11 24.24 -24.89
C ASP A 76 -5.97 24.01 -23.89
N GLY A 77 -5.12 25.01 -23.65
CA GLY A 77 -3.98 24.88 -22.74
C GLY A 77 -4.40 24.72 -21.27
N ARG A 78 -5.49 25.40 -20.87
CA ARG A 78 -6.05 25.26 -19.52
C ARG A 78 -6.84 23.97 -19.38
N SER A 79 -7.59 23.56 -20.41
CA SER A 79 -8.31 22.28 -20.45
C SER A 79 -7.34 21.11 -20.26
N GLU A 80 -6.25 21.05 -21.03
CA GLU A 80 -5.24 20.01 -20.92
C GLU A 80 -4.58 19.99 -19.53
N SER A 81 -4.26 21.17 -18.98
CA SER A 81 -3.70 21.28 -17.63
C SER A 81 -4.63 20.72 -16.54
N GLN A 82 -5.92 20.98 -16.65
CA GLN A 82 -6.93 20.47 -15.71
C GLN A 82 -7.14 18.97 -15.87
N TYR A 83 -7.17 18.47 -17.11
CA TYR A 83 -7.22 17.04 -17.41
C TYR A 83 -6.05 16.29 -16.77
N LYS A 84 -4.81 16.77 -16.97
CA LYS A 84 -3.61 16.20 -16.35
C LYS A 84 -3.70 16.19 -14.82
N LYS A 85 -4.20 17.27 -14.20
CA LYS A 85 -4.41 17.33 -12.74
C LYS A 85 -5.45 16.32 -12.25
N ALA A 86 -6.50 16.07 -13.03
CA ALA A 86 -7.53 15.10 -12.69
C ALA A 86 -6.96 13.68 -12.61
N PHE A 87 -6.20 13.26 -13.62
CA PHE A 87 -5.54 11.96 -13.68
C PHE A 87 -4.42 11.81 -12.67
N LEU A 88 -3.62 12.86 -12.44
CA LEU A 88 -2.62 12.86 -11.36
C LEU A 88 -3.26 12.61 -9.99
N LYS A 89 -4.38 13.29 -9.70
CA LYS A 89 -5.11 13.07 -8.45
C LYS A 89 -5.73 11.68 -8.37
N LEU A 90 -6.20 11.11 -9.47
CA LEU A 90 -6.68 9.73 -9.51
C LEU A 90 -5.55 8.76 -9.14
N GLY A 91 -4.38 8.88 -9.76
CA GLY A 91 -3.22 8.02 -9.47
C GLY A 91 -2.71 8.14 -8.03
N VAL A 92 -2.60 9.37 -7.51
CA VAL A 92 -2.24 9.60 -6.09
C VAL A 92 -3.31 9.04 -5.15
N GLY A 93 -4.59 9.16 -5.50
CA GLY A 93 -5.70 8.60 -4.74
C GLY A 93 -5.64 7.07 -4.65
N GLU A 94 -5.33 6.40 -5.76
CA GLU A 94 -5.15 4.94 -5.79
C GLU A 94 -3.96 4.49 -4.93
N MET A 95 -2.81 5.14 -5.07
CA MET A 95 -1.64 4.86 -4.24
C MET A 95 -1.96 5.02 -2.74
N LEU A 96 -2.61 6.13 -2.36
CA LEU A 96 -2.97 6.40 -0.97
C LEU A 96 -4.05 5.43 -0.44
N MET A 97 -4.95 4.93 -1.29
CA MET A 97 -5.90 3.89 -0.91
C MET A 97 -5.19 2.60 -0.51
N ASN A 98 -4.14 2.20 -1.24
CA ASN A 98 -3.33 1.03 -0.90
C ASN A 98 -2.60 1.25 0.44
N VAL A 99 -2.02 2.44 0.65
CA VAL A 99 -1.38 2.79 1.94
C VAL A 99 -2.39 2.76 3.09
N TYR A 100 -3.58 3.33 2.89
CA TYR A 100 -4.65 3.34 3.88
C TYR A 100 -5.07 1.91 4.27
N MET A 101 -5.23 1.02 3.28
CA MET A 101 -5.57 -0.39 3.52
C MET A 101 -4.49 -1.08 4.35
N VAL A 102 -3.21 -0.92 3.99
CA VAL A 102 -2.08 -1.52 4.73
C VAL A 102 -2.02 -1.00 6.16
N LEU A 103 -2.14 0.31 6.37
CA LEU A 103 -2.15 0.90 7.72
C LEU A 103 -3.32 0.42 8.55
N GLY A 104 -4.50 0.26 7.93
CA GLY A 104 -5.70 -0.25 8.60
C GLY A 104 -5.53 -1.70 9.08
N ILE A 105 -5.02 -2.58 8.21
CA ILE A 105 -4.73 -3.97 8.56
C ILE A 105 -3.66 -4.04 9.67
N PHE A 106 -2.61 -3.22 9.55
CA PHE A 106 -1.55 -3.16 10.56
C PHE A 106 -2.08 -2.72 11.93
N ASN A 107 -2.87 -1.64 11.98
CA ASN A 107 -3.47 -1.15 13.22
C ASN A 107 -4.39 -2.20 13.84
N LEU A 108 -5.25 -2.83 13.04
CA LEU A 108 -6.16 -3.89 13.49
C LEU A 108 -5.40 -5.10 14.04
N SER A 109 -4.28 -5.47 13.41
CA SER A 109 -3.43 -6.58 13.86
C SER A 109 -2.80 -6.31 15.23
N ILE A 110 -2.31 -5.09 15.47
CA ILE A 110 -1.78 -4.69 16.78
C ILE A 110 -2.89 -4.72 17.84
N SER A 111 -4.06 -4.16 17.52
CA SER A 111 -5.18 -4.12 18.46
C SER A 111 -5.69 -5.52 18.83
N LEU A 112 -5.77 -6.43 17.86
CA LEU A 112 -6.12 -7.82 18.12
C LEU A 112 -5.08 -8.51 19.00
N PHE A 113 -3.79 -8.30 18.73
CA PHE A 113 -2.72 -8.87 19.55
C PHE A 113 -2.77 -8.39 21.00
N LEU A 114 -2.98 -7.09 21.22
CA LEU A 114 -3.11 -6.52 22.56
C LEU A 114 -4.34 -7.07 23.29
N ASP A 115 -5.49 -7.18 22.62
CA ASP A 115 -6.71 -7.73 23.22
C ASP A 115 -6.55 -9.19 23.65
N LEU A 116 -5.96 -10.03 22.78
CA LEU A 116 -5.71 -11.45 23.07
C LEU A 116 -4.71 -11.67 24.21
N THR A 117 -3.76 -10.76 24.41
CA THR A 117 -2.70 -10.92 25.42
C THR A 117 -3.01 -10.28 26.76
N THR A 118 -3.81 -9.21 26.78
CA THR A 118 -4.06 -8.42 28.00
C THR A 118 -5.52 -8.39 28.43
N HIS A 119 -6.45 -8.87 27.59
CA HIS A 119 -7.91 -8.81 27.78
C HIS A 119 -8.44 -7.39 28.12
N LEU A 120 -7.63 -6.36 27.89
CA LEU A 120 -7.85 -5.04 28.47
C LEU A 120 -8.73 -4.15 27.58
N SER A 121 -8.95 -4.49 26.31
CA SER A 121 -9.37 -3.48 25.35
C SER A 121 -10.18 -3.96 24.14
N LEU A 122 -11.18 -4.82 24.36
CA LEU A 122 -12.19 -5.15 23.34
C LEU A 122 -12.79 -3.88 22.72
N VAL A 123 -13.01 -2.84 23.53
CA VAL A 123 -13.51 -1.53 23.07
C VAL A 123 -12.56 -0.88 22.05
N LEU A 124 -11.24 -0.91 22.29
CA LEU A 124 -10.26 -0.33 21.37
C LEU A 124 -10.14 -1.17 20.09
N PHE A 125 -10.19 -2.50 20.21
CA PHE A 125 -10.23 -3.38 19.05
C PHE A 125 -11.47 -3.10 18.18
N LEU A 126 -12.67 -2.99 18.78
CA LEU A 126 -13.89 -2.63 18.06
C LEU A 126 -13.81 -1.25 17.42
N LEU A 127 -13.16 -0.27 18.08
CA LEU A 127 -12.92 1.05 17.49
C LEU A 127 -12.04 0.95 16.24
N ASP A 128 -10.92 0.21 16.31
CA ASP A 128 -10.02 0.05 15.17
C ASP A 128 -10.65 -0.77 14.04
N TYR A 129 -11.48 -1.76 14.37
CA TYR A 129 -12.31 -2.49 13.42
C TYR A 129 -13.31 -1.57 12.72
N PHE A 130 -14.00 -0.70 13.48
CA PHE A 130 -14.93 0.28 12.91
C PHE A 130 -14.20 1.28 12.00
N LEU A 131 -13.05 1.80 12.43
CA LEU A 131 -12.20 2.65 11.60
C LEU A 131 -11.80 1.93 10.31
N PHE A 132 -11.38 0.67 10.39
CA PHE A 132 -11.08 -0.12 9.20
C PHE A 132 -12.30 -0.26 8.28
N MET A 133 -13.50 -0.48 8.83
CA MET A 133 -14.73 -0.56 8.04
C MET A 133 -15.07 0.73 7.29
N VAL A 134 -14.67 1.89 7.81
CA VAL A 134 -14.83 3.18 7.11
C VAL A 134 -14.06 3.21 5.77
N TYR A 135 -13.02 2.37 5.58
CA TYR A 135 -12.35 2.18 4.29
C TYR A 135 -13.34 1.87 3.15
N PHE A 136 -14.33 1.02 3.42
CA PHE A 136 -15.30 0.59 2.40
C PHE A 136 -16.15 1.76 1.88
N LEU A 137 -16.25 2.87 2.62
CA LEU A 137 -16.91 4.09 2.13
C LEU A 137 -16.11 4.81 1.03
N LEU A 138 -14.80 4.55 0.91
CA LEU A 138 -13.96 5.10 -0.15
C LEU A 138 -14.09 4.31 -1.46
N LEU A 139 -14.42 3.02 -1.43
CA LEU A 139 -14.55 2.20 -2.64
C LEU A 139 -15.58 2.75 -3.64
N PRO A 140 -16.81 3.15 -3.22
CA PRO A 140 -17.75 3.80 -4.12
C PRO A 140 -17.24 5.13 -4.68
N GLN A 141 -16.45 5.88 -3.91
CA GLN A 141 -15.86 7.14 -4.38
C GLN A 141 -14.81 6.90 -5.44
N TYR A 142 -13.94 5.92 -5.23
CA TYR A 142 -12.93 5.51 -6.21
C TYR A 142 -13.58 5.00 -7.50
N LYS A 143 -14.57 4.08 -7.38
CA LYS A 143 -15.36 3.59 -8.53
C LYS A 143 -15.99 4.72 -9.34
N LYS A 144 -16.64 5.67 -8.67
CA LYS A 144 -17.25 6.84 -9.34
C LYS A 144 -16.21 7.68 -10.08
N THR A 145 -15.00 7.83 -9.53
CA THR A 145 -13.92 8.58 -10.19
C THR A 145 -13.38 7.83 -11.40
N ILE A 146 -13.08 6.53 -11.29
CA ILE A 146 -12.61 5.73 -12.42
C ILE A 146 -13.63 5.68 -13.55
N LYS A 147 -14.90 5.47 -13.22
CA LYS A 147 -15.97 5.46 -14.23
C LYS A 147 -16.06 6.78 -14.98
N LEU A 148 -15.88 7.91 -14.29
CA LEU A 148 -15.90 9.22 -14.93
C LEU A 148 -14.66 9.46 -15.81
N LEU A 149 -13.46 9.23 -15.27
CA LEU A 149 -12.21 9.60 -15.94
C LEU A 149 -11.81 8.61 -17.04
N ARG A 150 -12.02 7.31 -16.81
CA ARG A 150 -11.54 6.22 -17.68
C ARG A 150 -12.66 5.51 -18.44
N ASN A 151 -13.91 5.93 -18.26
CA ASN A 151 -15.09 5.27 -18.82
C ASN A 151 -15.13 3.74 -18.53
N TYR A 152 -14.64 3.34 -17.36
CA TYR A 152 -14.51 1.94 -16.95
C TYR A 152 -15.33 1.66 -15.68
N ASP A 153 -16.21 0.65 -15.72
CA ASP A 153 -16.97 0.25 -14.53
C ASP A 153 -16.13 -0.68 -13.65
N TYR A 154 -15.33 -0.06 -12.79
CA TYR A 154 -14.42 -0.78 -11.89
C TYR A 154 -15.22 -1.67 -10.92
N PRO A 155 -14.94 -2.98 -10.80
CA PRO A 155 -15.68 -3.87 -9.90
C PRO A 155 -15.48 -3.48 -8.43
N LEU A 156 -16.48 -3.74 -7.56
CA LEU A 156 -16.35 -3.42 -6.13
C LEU A 156 -15.26 -4.28 -5.45
N LEU A 157 -15.14 -5.53 -5.89
CA LEU A 157 -14.09 -6.47 -5.50
C LEU A 157 -13.29 -6.82 -6.75
N ALA A 158 -12.25 -6.05 -7.03
CA ALA A 158 -11.38 -6.31 -8.16
C ALA A 158 -10.55 -7.59 -7.93
N MET A 159 -10.57 -8.47 -8.92
CA MET A 159 -9.80 -9.70 -8.95
C MET A 159 -8.74 -9.64 -10.06
N PRO A 160 -7.69 -10.48 -10.01
CA PRO A 160 -6.65 -10.49 -11.04
C PRO A 160 -7.18 -10.65 -12.48
N LYS A 161 -8.32 -11.32 -12.67
CA LYS A 161 -9.00 -11.47 -13.96
C LYS A 161 -9.53 -10.15 -14.55
N ASP A 162 -9.73 -9.12 -13.72
CA ASP A 162 -10.26 -7.82 -14.13
C ASP A 162 -9.13 -6.87 -14.57
N ALA A 163 -7.88 -7.21 -14.27
CA ALA A 163 -6.71 -6.40 -14.59
C ALA A 163 -6.55 -6.09 -16.09
N PRO A 164 -6.78 -7.04 -17.04
CA PRO A 164 -6.71 -6.73 -18.47
C PRO A 164 -7.73 -5.68 -18.91
N ASN A 165 -8.96 -5.75 -18.39
CA ASN A 165 -10.01 -4.79 -18.74
C ASN A 165 -9.72 -3.40 -18.19
N LEU A 166 -9.16 -3.33 -16.97
CA LEU A 166 -8.68 -2.08 -16.41
C LEU A 166 -7.53 -1.51 -17.26
N LEU A 167 -6.56 -2.33 -17.63
CA LEU A 167 -5.42 -1.92 -18.46
C LEU A 167 -5.87 -1.39 -19.83
N ASN A 168 -6.92 -1.97 -20.42
CA ASN A 168 -7.48 -1.50 -21.68
C ASN A 168 -8.10 -0.10 -21.60
N SER A 169 -8.35 0.43 -20.39
CA SER A 169 -8.84 1.82 -20.19
C SER A 169 -7.72 2.88 -20.16
N TYR A 170 -6.46 2.45 -20.25
CA TYR A 170 -5.30 3.34 -20.33
C TYR A 170 -4.97 3.61 -21.81
N ASP A 171 -4.40 4.77 -22.10
CA ASP A 171 -3.80 5.00 -23.42
C ASP A 171 -2.49 4.23 -23.59
N GLU A 172 -1.97 4.15 -24.81
CA GLU A 172 -0.77 3.35 -25.11
C GLU A 172 0.50 3.89 -24.42
N ALA A 173 0.62 5.21 -24.26
CA ALA A 173 1.77 5.81 -23.59
C ALA A 173 1.74 5.52 -22.08
N GLU A 174 0.57 5.62 -21.44
CA GLU A 174 0.36 5.24 -20.05
C GLU A 174 0.64 3.75 -19.83
N LYS A 175 0.22 2.88 -20.76
CA LYS A 175 0.49 1.43 -20.68
C LYS A 175 1.99 1.15 -20.71
N GLU A 176 2.74 1.74 -21.63
CA GLU A 176 4.19 1.52 -21.75
C GLU A 176 4.91 1.92 -20.46
N ILE A 177 4.61 3.11 -19.92
CA ILE A 177 5.18 3.58 -18.65
C ILE A 177 4.81 2.64 -17.50
N LEU A 178 3.54 2.22 -17.44
CA LEU A 178 3.05 1.31 -16.41
C LEU A 178 3.75 -0.05 -16.48
N PHE A 179 3.99 -0.58 -17.68
CA PHE A 179 4.70 -1.83 -17.87
C PHE A 179 6.17 -1.73 -17.45
N GLU A 180 6.88 -0.66 -17.86
CA GLU A 180 8.28 -0.47 -17.48
C GLU A 180 8.41 -0.36 -15.95
N GLU A 181 7.58 0.46 -15.31
CA GLU A 181 7.63 0.66 -13.87
C GLU A 181 7.19 -0.58 -13.09
N ASN A 182 6.14 -1.29 -13.52
CA ASN A 182 5.74 -2.54 -12.87
C ASN A 182 6.80 -3.62 -13.01
N TYR A 183 7.47 -3.73 -14.17
CA TYR A 183 8.58 -4.64 -14.35
C TYR A 183 9.75 -4.26 -13.43
N ARG A 184 10.10 -2.97 -13.34
CA ARG A 184 11.13 -2.46 -12.43
C ARG A 184 10.81 -2.79 -10.97
N ILE A 185 9.55 -2.62 -10.53
CA ILE A 185 9.10 -2.97 -9.17
C ILE A 185 9.24 -4.47 -8.93
N MET A 186 8.77 -5.31 -9.85
CA MET A 186 8.90 -6.77 -9.72
C MET A 186 10.37 -7.21 -9.65
N PHE A 187 11.23 -6.61 -10.48
CA PHE A 187 12.66 -6.89 -10.49
C PHE A 187 13.32 -6.46 -9.17
N GLN A 188 13.00 -5.27 -8.65
CA GLN A 188 13.48 -4.81 -7.34
C GLN A 188 12.97 -5.70 -6.20
N LEU A 189 11.72 -6.16 -6.28
CA LEU A 189 11.15 -7.05 -5.27
C LEU A 189 11.93 -8.37 -5.21
N ASN A 190 12.21 -8.97 -6.37
CA ASN A 190 12.93 -10.23 -6.50
C ASN A 190 14.42 -10.10 -6.10
N GLN A 191 15.11 -9.09 -6.63
CA GLN A 191 16.58 -8.98 -6.53
C GLN A 191 17.07 -8.21 -5.29
N ILE A 192 16.24 -7.32 -4.74
CA ILE A 192 16.67 -6.41 -3.67
C ILE A 192 15.83 -6.64 -2.41
N ILE A 193 14.50 -6.54 -2.51
CA ILE A 193 13.63 -6.51 -1.32
C ILE A 193 13.61 -7.88 -0.63
N PHE A 194 13.36 -8.98 -1.34
CA PHE A 194 13.37 -10.31 -0.71
C PHE A 194 14.74 -10.64 -0.08
N PRO A 195 15.89 -10.53 -0.81
CA PRO A 195 17.22 -10.71 -0.21
C PRO A 195 17.46 -9.85 1.04
N SER A 196 17.04 -8.59 1.01
CA SER A 196 17.15 -7.69 2.16
C SER A 196 16.31 -8.18 3.35
N LEU A 197 15.09 -8.65 3.10
CA LEU A 197 14.22 -9.20 4.13
C LEU A 197 14.79 -10.47 4.77
N TYR A 198 15.43 -11.35 3.99
CA TYR A 198 16.18 -12.48 4.56
C TYR A 198 17.28 -11.99 5.51
N GLY A 199 18.07 -10.99 5.10
CA GLY A 199 19.11 -10.39 5.94
C GLY A 199 18.55 -9.82 7.24
N VAL A 200 17.42 -9.10 7.17
CA VAL A 200 16.71 -8.59 8.36
C VAL A 200 16.23 -9.74 9.26
N SER A 201 15.63 -10.80 8.71
CA SER A 201 15.19 -11.96 9.49
C SER A 201 16.35 -12.70 10.17
N ILE A 202 17.52 -12.81 9.52
CA ILE A 202 18.73 -13.38 10.12
C ILE A 202 19.21 -12.50 11.28
N LEU A 203 19.33 -11.20 11.05
CA LEU A 203 19.78 -10.24 12.06
C LEU A 203 18.89 -10.32 13.31
N VAL A 204 17.59 -10.40 13.10
CA VAL A 204 16.61 -10.49 14.19
C VAL A 204 16.73 -11.80 14.93
N SER A 205 16.88 -12.92 14.21
CA SER A 205 17.08 -14.24 14.81
C SER A 205 18.36 -14.28 15.66
N ALA A 206 19.43 -13.62 15.19
CA ALA A 206 20.69 -13.52 15.93
C ALA A 206 20.56 -12.67 17.18
N LEU A 207 19.85 -11.54 17.10
CA LEU A 207 19.57 -10.71 18.27
C LEU A 207 18.69 -11.46 19.29
N THR A 208 17.76 -12.32 18.85
CA THR A 208 16.77 -12.98 19.74
C THR A 208 17.30 -14.24 20.36
N GLY A 209 18.33 -14.83 19.76
CA GLY A 209 18.68 -16.21 20.05
C GLY A 209 17.56 -17.19 19.68
N THR A 210 16.56 -16.75 18.91
CA THR A 210 15.43 -17.58 18.45
C THR A 210 15.31 -17.52 16.94
N PHE A 211 15.31 -18.68 16.30
CA PHE A 211 15.22 -18.75 14.85
C PHE A 211 13.79 -18.48 14.37
N GLN A 212 13.61 -17.47 13.52
CA GLN A 212 12.29 -17.01 13.04
C GLN A 212 11.74 -17.88 11.90
N TRP A 213 11.48 -19.17 12.16
CA TRP A 213 11.08 -20.16 11.15
C TRP A 213 9.94 -19.71 10.24
N PHE A 214 8.87 -19.14 10.81
CA PHE A 214 7.69 -18.73 10.05
C PHE A 214 8.00 -17.60 9.06
N ALA A 215 8.81 -16.62 9.47
CA ALA A 215 9.21 -15.52 8.60
C ALA A 215 10.03 -16.03 7.40
N PHE A 216 10.99 -16.92 7.64
CA PHE A 216 11.78 -17.53 6.57
C PHE A 216 10.94 -18.36 5.60
N LEU A 217 10.06 -19.22 6.12
CA LEU A 217 9.22 -20.08 5.27
C LEU A 217 8.32 -19.23 4.37
N LEU A 218 7.72 -18.17 4.93
CA LEU A 218 6.88 -17.24 4.17
C LEU A 218 7.69 -16.49 3.10
N LEU A 219 8.89 -16.00 3.43
CA LEU A 219 9.78 -15.36 2.46
C LEU A 219 10.19 -16.33 1.34
N VAL A 220 10.55 -17.57 1.65
CA VAL A 220 10.91 -18.60 0.65
C VAL A 220 9.73 -18.88 -0.26
N PHE A 221 8.55 -19.09 0.32
CA PHE A 221 7.33 -19.34 -0.43
C PHE A 221 7.02 -18.20 -1.41
N LEU A 222 7.03 -16.94 -0.95
CA LEU A 222 6.75 -15.78 -1.81
C LEU A 222 7.81 -15.59 -2.89
N HIS A 223 9.09 -15.74 -2.53
CA HIS A 223 10.20 -15.57 -3.46
C HIS A 223 10.13 -16.64 -4.56
N LEU A 224 9.88 -17.91 -4.21
CA LEU A 224 9.67 -18.98 -5.19
C LEU A 224 8.41 -18.76 -6.04
N TYR A 225 7.31 -18.31 -5.42
CA TYR A 225 6.07 -18.05 -6.15
C TYR A 225 6.27 -17.06 -7.30
N ILE A 226 6.97 -15.95 -7.06
CA ILE A 226 7.23 -14.94 -8.10
C ILE A 226 8.09 -15.53 -9.22
N ASN A 227 9.19 -16.21 -8.89
CA ASN A 227 10.07 -16.82 -9.90
C ASN A 227 9.35 -17.90 -10.73
N ILE A 228 8.47 -18.71 -10.11
CA ILE A 228 7.66 -19.70 -10.84
C ILE A 228 6.67 -19.02 -11.80
N LYS A 229 6.07 -17.90 -11.40
CA LYS A 229 5.15 -17.15 -12.26
C LYS A 229 5.87 -16.48 -13.42
N GLU A 230 7.05 -15.91 -13.17
CA GLU A 230 7.91 -15.35 -14.20
C GLU A 230 8.34 -16.41 -15.22
N TYR A 231 8.81 -17.57 -14.75
CA TYR A 231 9.13 -18.71 -15.61
C TYR A 231 7.93 -19.16 -16.46
N ARG A 232 6.73 -19.22 -15.87
CA ARG A 232 5.51 -19.58 -16.61
C ARG A 232 5.20 -18.55 -17.71
N SER A 233 5.40 -17.27 -17.43
CA SER A 233 5.23 -16.18 -18.39
C SER A 233 6.18 -16.34 -19.58
N ILE A 234 7.49 -16.52 -19.30
CA ILE A 234 8.52 -16.76 -20.31
C ILE A 234 8.16 -17.97 -21.17
N LYS A 235 7.82 -19.10 -20.53
CA LYS A 235 7.44 -20.33 -21.23
C LYS A 235 6.19 -20.15 -22.08
N HIS A 236 5.24 -19.31 -21.67
CA HIS A 236 4.02 -19.05 -22.43
C HIS A 236 4.31 -18.25 -23.70
N TYR A 237 5.24 -17.28 -23.63
CA TYR A 237 5.62 -16.45 -24.78
C TYR A 237 6.41 -17.21 -25.85
N TYR A 238 7.34 -18.09 -25.44
CA TYR A 238 8.19 -18.87 -26.36
C TYR A 238 7.62 -20.24 -26.74
N ARG A 239 6.32 -20.46 -26.50
CA ARG A 239 5.60 -21.66 -26.94
C ARG A 239 4.91 -21.41 -28.28
#